data_AF-A0A6G2V7N4-F1
#
_entry.id   AF-A0A6G2V7N4-F1
#
_cell.length_a   1.000
_cell.length_b   1.000
_cell.length_c   1.000
_cell.angle_alpha   90.00
_cell.angle_beta   90.00
_cell.angle_gamma   90.00
#
_symmetry.space_group_name_H-M   'P 1'
#
loop_
_entity.id
_entity.type
_entity.pdbx_description
1 polymer ?
#
loop_
_entity_poly.entity_id
_entity_poly.type
_entity_poly.pdbx_seq_one_letter_code
_entity_poly.pdbx_strand_id
1 'polypeptide(L)'
;VAEAVRDVDAADALGVLAADPETAERIASALVGRLADPALDAPARRRLTQALADIPGPTATRALGELAEDGDRGVAVTAVYLLGLREG
;
A
#
# COMPACT_ATOMS: atom_id res chain seq x y z
N VAL A 1 -8.84 45.90 0.55
CA VAL A 1 -8.27 44.97 -0.45
C VAL A 1 -6.86 44.62 0.04
N ALA A 2 -6.46 43.34 -0.04
CA ALA A 2 -5.46 42.63 0.78
C ALA A 2 -6.04 42.27 2.16
N GLU A 3 -6.40 41.02 2.45
CA GLU A 3 -5.48 39.90 2.64
C GLU A 3 -6.24 38.56 2.52
N ALA A 4 -6.88 38.30 1.37
CA ALA A 4 -7.65 37.07 1.11
C ALA A 4 -6.90 36.10 0.17
N VAL A 5 -5.56 36.13 0.18
CA VAL A 5 -4.71 35.42 -0.79
C VAL A 5 -3.80 34.39 -0.11
N ARG A 6 -3.93 34.14 1.19
CA ARG A 6 -2.97 33.31 1.96
C ARG A 6 -3.55 32.17 2.81
N ASP A 7 -4.84 31.86 2.73
CA ASP A 7 -5.43 30.73 3.48
C ASP A 7 -5.45 29.40 2.70
N VAL A 8 -5.33 29.44 1.37
CA VAL A 8 -5.39 28.24 0.51
C VAL A 8 -4.10 27.41 0.63
N ASP A 9 -2.93 28.05 0.74
CA ASP A 9 -1.63 27.38 0.88
C ASP A 9 -1.46 26.60 2.20
N ALA A 10 -2.15 27.02 3.27
CA ALA A 10 -2.07 26.35 4.57
C ALA A 10 -2.92 25.07 4.62
N ALA A 11 -4.07 25.05 3.94
CA ALA A 11 -4.91 23.86 3.83
C ALA A 11 -4.24 22.77 2.98
N ASP A 12 -3.53 23.14 1.91
CA ASP A 12 -2.77 22.20 1.07
C ASP A 12 -1.56 21.62 1.82
N ALA A 13 -0.82 22.44 2.59
CA ALA A 13 0.26 21.96 3.44
C ALA A 13 -0.23 20.99 4.54
N LEU A 14 -1.42 21.22 5.10
CA LEU A 14 -2.06 20.31 6.04
C LEU A 14 -2.56 19.02 5.37
N GLY A 15 -3.02 19.07 4.12
CA GLY A 15 -3.36 17.88 3.32
C GLY A 15 -2.15 16.98 3.05
N VAL A 16 -1.00 17.58 2.77
CA VAL A 16 0.29 16.88 2.56
C VAL A 16 0.81 16.23 3.86
N LEU A 17 0.60 16.88 5.01
CA LEU A 17 0.89 16.32 6.33
C LEU A 17 -0.12 15.24 6.77
N ALA A 18 -1.39 15.37 6.38
CA ALA A 18 -2.48 14.48 6.78
C ALA A 18 -2.51 13.16 6.01
N ALA A 19 -1.88 13.09 4.84
CA ALA A 19 -1.76 11.89 4.03
C ALA A 19 -0.28 11.62 3.73
N ASP A 20 0.54 11.37 4.77
CA ASP A 20 1.98 11.15 4.62
C ASP A 20 2.27 9.90 3.74
N PRO A 21 2.60 10.09 2.44
CA PRO A 21 2.85 8.98 1.54
C PRO A 21 4.17 8.29 1.89
N GLU A 22 5.08 8.99 2.58
CA GLU A 22 6.34 8.44 3.06
C GLU A 22 6.10 7.42 4.16
N THR A 23 5.15 7.69 5.07
CA THR A 23 4.76 6.71 6.10
C THR A 23 4.07 5.49 5.48
N ALA A 24 3.16 5.68 4.52
CA ALA A 24 2.54 4.57 3.79
C ALA A 24 3.60 3.69 3.10
N GLU A 25 4.58 4.32 2.46
CA GLU A 25 5.70 3.66 1.78
C GLU A 25 6.60 2.88 2.77
N ARG A 26 6.92 3.47 3.93
CA ARG A 26 7.68 2.78 4.99
C ARG A 26 6.94 1.55 5.53
N ILE A 27 5.62 1.65 5.74
CA ILE A 27 4.80 0.52 6.20
C ILE A 27 4.77 -0.57 5.13
N ALA A 28 4.52 -0.22 3.87
CA ALA A 28 4.53 -1.17 2.76
C ALA A 28 5.88 -1.89 2.66
N SER A 29 6.99 -1.16 2.73
CA SER A 29 8.35 -1.72 2.73
C SER A 29 8.58 -2.69 3.89
N ALA A 30 8.12 -2.35 5.10
CA ALA A 30 8.23 -3.23 6.25
C ALA A 30 7.43 -4.53 6.08
N LEU A 31 6.22 -4.46 5.51
CA LEU A 31 5.39 -5.64 5.24
C LEU A 31 6.01 -6.53 4.15
N VAL A 32 6.57 -5.93 3.09
CA VAL A 32 7.34 -6.66 2.06
C VAL A 32 8.55 -7.36 2.68
N GLY A 33 9.27 -6.69 3.58
CA GLY A 33 10.37 -7.30 4.32
C GLY A 33 9.94 -8.53 5.13
N ARG A 34 8.71 -8.56 5.63
CA ARG A 34 8.15 -9.74 6.30
C ARG A 34 7.78 -10.85 5.32
N LEU A 35 7.20 -10.52 4.18
CA LEU A 35 6.86 -11.49 3.13
C LEU A 35 8.09 -12.26 2.60
N ALA A 36 9.27 -11.68 2.68
CA ALA A 36 10.53 -12.33 2.31
C ALA A 36 10.97 -13.46 3.29
N ASP A 37 10.31 -13.62 4.44
CA ASP A 37 10.62 -14.69 5.39
C ASP A 37 10.10 -16.05 4.87
N PRO A 38 11.00 -17.01 4.54
CA PRO A 38 10.60 -18.31 4.01
C PRO A 38 9.85 -19.17 5.03
N ALA A 39 9.88 -18.83 6.33
CA ALA A 39 9.13 -19.53 7.36
C ALA A 39 7.64 -19.13 7.42
N LEU A 40 7.21 -18.12 6.65
CA LEU A 40 5.81 -17.70 6.63
C LEU A 40 4.90 -18.77 6.01
N ASP A 41 3.90 -19.19 6.79
CA ASP A 41 2.84 -20.03 6.30
C ASP A 41 1.89 -19.27 5.33
N ALA A 42 1.18 -20.03 4.50
CA ALA A 42 0.26 -19.46 3.52
C ALA A 42 -0.84 -18.57 4.16
N PRO A 43 -1.43 -18.91 5.33
CA PRO A 43 -2.35 -18.03 6.03
C PRO A 43 -1.75 -16.68 6.42
N ALA A 44 -0.50 -16.64 6.93
CA ALA A 44 0.18 -15.40 7.26
C ALA A 44 0.48 -14.57 6.03
N ARG A 45 0.94 -15.20 4.93
CA ARG A 45 1.14 -14.50 3.64
C ARG A 45 -0.16 -13.86 3.15
N ARG A 46 -1.30 -14.55 3.20
CA ARG A 46 -2.61 -13.97 2.83
C ARG A 46 -2.98 -12.74 3.67
N ARG A 47 -2.73 -12.76 4.97
CA ARG A 47 -2.99 -11.61 5.85
C ARG A 47 -2.10 -10.41 5.48
N LEU A 48 -0.84 -10.66 5.13
CA LEU A 48 0.07 -9.62 4.67
C LEU A 48 -0.33 -9.07 3.29
N THR A 49 -0.79 -9.92 2.37
CA THR A 49 -1.36 -9.49 1.07
C THR A 49 -2.55 -8.55 1.27
N GLN A 50 -3.46 -8.88 2.20
CA GLN A 50 -4.60 -8.02 2.52
C GLN A 50 -4.15 -6.68 3.13
N ALA A 51 -3.22 -6.72 4.09
CA ALA A 51 -2.69 -5.49 4.70
C ALA A 51 -2.00 -4.58 3.67
N LEU A 52 -1.32 -5.13 2.67
CA LEU A 52 -0.75 -4.36 1.57
C LEU A 52 -1.83 -3.66 0.73
N ALA A 53 -3.00 -4.28 0.55
CA ALA A 53 -4.08 -3.69 -0.22
C ALA A 53 -4.77 -2.51 0.46
N ASP A 54 -4.62 -2.36 1.78
CA ASP A 54 -5.10 -1.19 2.52
C ASP A 54 -4.11 0.01 2.45
N ILE A 55 -2.89 -0.20 1.95
CA ILE A 55 -1.83 0.82 1.96
C ILE A 55 -1.67 1.44 0.56
N PRO A 56 -1.93 2.74 0.38
CA PRO A 56 -1.69 3.40 -0.90
C PRO A 56 -0.18 3.45 -1.20
N GLY A 57 0.18 3.38 -2.47
CA GLY A 57 1.55 3.63 -2.91
C GLY A 57 2.14 2.55 -3.83
N PRO A 58 3.24 2.88 -4.51
CA PRO A 58 3.84 2.06 -5.54
C PRO A 58 4.41 0.74 -5.00
N THR A 59 4.98 0.73 -3.80
CA THR A 59 5.53 -0.51 -3.22
C THR A 59 4.46 -1.53 -2.90
N ALA A 60 3.31 -1.10 -2.39
CA ALA A 60 2.18 -1.98 -2.16
C ALA A 60 1.67 -2.59 -3.48
N THR A 61 1.52 -1.76 -4.52
CA THR A 61 1.11 -2.25 -5.85
C THR A 61 2.12 -3.22 -6.44
N ARG A 62 3.42 -2.92 -6.37
CA ARG A 62 4.47 -3.83 -6.85
C ARG A 62 4.45 -5.17 -6.10
N ALA A 63 4.36 -5.12 -4.77
CA ALA A 63 4.33 -6.32 -3.94
C ALA A 63 3.11 -7.20 -4.23
N LEU A 64 1.94 -6.59 -4.46
CA LEU A 64 0.76 -7.34 -4.92
C LEU A 64 0.99 -7.97 -6.30
N GLY A 65 1.73 -7.30 -7.21
CA GLY A 65 2.16 -7.85 -8.49
C GLY A 65 3.00 -9.11 -8.34
N GLU A 66 3.99 -9.08 -7.44
CA GLU A 66 4.83 -10.25 -7.13
C GLU A 66 4.01 -11.38 -6.48
N LEU A 67 3.07 -11.04 -5.59
CA LEU A 67 2.18 -12.02 -4.94
C LEU A 67 1.13 -12.63 -5.87
N ALA A 68 0.81 -11.99 -7.00
CA ALA A 68 -0.07 -12.57 -8.02
C ALA A 68 0.52 -13.85 -8.65
N GLU A 69 1.83 -14.04 -8.52
CA GLU A 69 2.56 -15.22 -8.97
C GLU A 69 2.92 -16.20 -7.82
N ASP A 70 2.39 -15.98 -6.59
CA ASP A 70 2.67 -16.85 -5.43
C ASP A 70 2.24 -18.30 -5.69
N GLY A 71 3.07 -19.25 -5.25
CA GLY A 71 2.80 -20.68 -5.39
C GLY A 71 1.56 -21.16 -4.62
N ASP A 72 1.12 -20.43 -3.59
CA ASP A 72 -0.19 -20.62 -2.97
C ASP A 72 -1.28 -19.93 -3.80
N ARG A 73 -2.11 -20.74 -4.44
CA ARG A 73 -3.21 -20.25 -5.29
C ARG A 73 -4.15 -19.27 -4.59
N GLY A 74 -4.37 -19.41 -3.29
CA GLY A 74 -5.24 -18.50 -2.54
C GLY A 74 -4.63 -17.12 -2.35
N VAL A 75 -3.31 -17.03 -2.16
CA VAL A 75 -2.56 -15.76 -2.17
C VAL A 75 -2.62 -15.12 -3.55
N ALA A 76 -2.31 -15.88 -4.61
CA ALA A 76 -2.27 -15.39 -5.98
C ALA A 76 -3.59 -14.78 -6.46
N VAL A 77 -4.71 -15.51 -6.31
CA VAL A 77 -6.04 -15.00 -6.71
C VAL A 77 -6.42 -13.75 -5.93
N THR A 78 -6.07 -13.71 -4.64
CA THR A 78 -6.33 -12.56 -3.78
C THR A 78 -5.55 -11.34 -4.27
N ALA A 79 -4.26 -11.50 -4.57
CA ALA A 79 -3.40 -10.42 -5.01
C ALA A 79 -3.86 -9.85 -6.37
N VAL A 80 -4.22 -10.71 -7.34
CA VAL A 80 -4.78 -10.29 -8.63
C VAL A 80 -6.06 -9.48 -8.46
N TYR A 81 -6.97 -9.93 -7.60
CA TYR A 81 -8.21 -9.21 -7.34
C TYR A 81 -7.95 -7.81 -6.76
N LEU A 82 -7.04 -7.71 -5.78
CA LEU A 82 -6.71 -6.45 -5.11
C LEU A 82 -5.95 -5.48 -6.02
N LEU A 83 -5.16 -5.97 -6.97
CA LEU A 83 -4.56 -5.14 -8.03
C LEU A 83 -5.62 -4.55 -8.95
N GLY A 84 -6.58 -5.35 -9.40
CA GLY A 84 -7.66 -4.87 -10.27
C GLY A 84 -8.51 -3.77 -9.62
N LEU A 85 -8.68 -3.81 -8.29
CA LEU A 85 -9.36 -2.74 -7.54
C LEU A 85 -8.54 -1.43 -7.45
N ARG A 86 -7.23 -1.47 -7.67
CA ARG A 86 -6.34 -0.30 -7.62
C ARG A 86 -6.15 0.37 -8.98
N GLU A 87 -6.32 -0.39 -10.06
CA GLU A 87 -6.16 0.09 -11.44
C GLU A 87 -7.45 0.67 -12.03
N GLY A 88 -8.60 0.45 -11.39
CA GLY A 88 -9.92 0.97 -11.80
C GLY A 88 -10.34 2.21 -11.02
#